data_AF-A0A935W3N1-F1
#
_entry.id   AF-A0A935W3N1-F1
#
_cell.length_a   1.000
_cell.length_b   1.000
_cell.length_c   1.000
_cell.angle_alpha   90.00
_cell.angle_beta   90.00
_cell.angle_gamma   90.00
#
_symmetry.space_group_name_H-M   'P 1'
#
loop_
_entity.id
_entity.type
_entity.pdbx_description
1 polymer ?
#
loop_
_entity_poly.entity_id
_entity_poly.type
_entity_poly.pdbx_seq_one_letter_code
_entity_poly.pdbx_strand_id
1 'polypeptide(L)'
;MSIPERIKTRLAKERPTTSITLRIPVDVVDSMKEIAPQRGFSGYQALLKSYTGEGLRRDEAQFAFGPTARLIEALKKRGVPAALLDEAAGKLVTISA
;
A
#
# COMPACT_ATOMS: atom_id res chain seq x y z
N MET A 1 3.88 -16.88 -12.88
CA MET A 1 3.36 -15.58 -12.43
C MET A 1 4.38 -14.99 -11.46
N SER A 2 5.25 -14.10 -11.93
CA SER A 2 6.43 -13.66 -11.15
C SER A 2 6.02 -12.67 -10.08
N ILE A 3 6.55 -12.84 -8.87
CA ILE A 3 6.33 -11.97 -7.70
C ILE A 3 6.68 -10.53 -8.11
N PRO A 4 5.79 -9.53 -7.88
CA PRO A 4 6.09 -8.15 -8.22
C PRO A 4 7.42 -7.71 -7.58
N GLU A 5 8.34 -7.12 -8.35
CA GLU A 5 9.67 -6.69 -7.87
C GLU A 5 9.61 -5.82 -6.60
N ARG A 6 8.51 -5.09 -6.40
CA ARG A 6 8.21 -4.30 -5.19
C ARG A 6 8.10 -5.12 -3.90
N ILE A 7 7.75 -6.41 -3.99
CA ILE A 7 7.69 -7.32 -2.83
C ILE A 7 9.09 -7.82 -2.48
N LYS A 8 9.94 -8.12 -3.48
CA LYS A 8 11.32 -8.59 -3.26
C LYS A 8 12.19 -7.57 -2.53
N THR A 9 12.04 -6.28 -2.85
CA THR A 9 12.75 -5.19 -2.17
C THR A 9 12.38 -5.06 -0.68
N ARG A 10 11.21 -5.58 -0.26
CA ARG A 10 10.75 -5.54 1.14
C ARG A 10 11.31 -6.65 2.01
N LEU A 11 11.86 -7.72 1.40
CA LEU A 11 12.52 -8.82 2.11
C LEU A 11 14.02 -8.59 2.33
N ALA A 12 14.60 -7.52 1.77
CA ALA A 12 16.00 -7.18 2.00
C ALA A 12 16.24 -6.83 3.47
N LYS A 13 17.09 -7.61 4.14
CA LYS A 13 17.43 -7.45 5.57
C LYS A 13 18.09 -6.10 5.86
N GLU A 14 18.90 -5.60 4.92
CA GLU A 14 19.54 -4.28 4.98
C GLU A 14 18.85 -3.31 4.04
N ARG A 15 17.66 -2.84 4.45
CA ARG A 15 16.98 -1.75 3.74
C ARG A 15 17.55 -0.41 4.21
N PRO A 16 17.89 0.53 3.30
CA PRO A 16 18.28 1.87 3.68
C PRO A 16 17.15 2.53 4.48
N THR A 17 17.50 3.23 5.55
CA THR A 17 16.55 3.97 6.40
C THR A 17 16.87 5.45 6.35
N THR A 18 15.83 6.28 6.41
CA THR A 18 15.96 7.74 6.42
C THR A 18 15.29 8.27 7.68
N SER A 19 15.97 9.16 8.40
CA SER A 19 15.40 9.87 9.53
C SER A 19 14.47 10.97 9.04
N ILE A 20 13.25 11.01 9.58
CA ILE A 20 12.26 12.05 9.29
C ILE A 20 11.91 12.79 10.58
N THR A 21 11.78 14.11 10.50
CA THR A 21 11.34 14.95 11.61
C THR A 21 9.88 15.33 11.38
N LEU A 22 9.02 15.00 12.35
CA LEU A 22 7.58 15.25 12.31
C LEU A 22 7.15 15.96 13.59
N ARG A 23 6.25 16.93 13.48
CA ARG A 23 5.57 17.50 14.64
C ARG A 23 4.27 16.73 14.87
N ILE A 24 4.12 16.17 16.07
CA ILE A 24 2.92 15.43 16.48
C ILE A 24 2.41 16.08 17.77
N PRO A 25 1.08 16.27 17.92
CA PRO A 25 0.49 16.77 19.17
C PRO A 25 0.89 15.91 20.37
N VAL A 26 1.07 16.56 21.54
CA VAL A 26 1.56 15.90 22.76
C VAL A 26 0.58 14.83 23.25
N ASP A 27 -0.71 15.13 23.21
CA ASP A 27 -1.81 14.23 23.58
C ASP A 27 -1.83 12.95 22.73
N VAL A 28 -1.50 13.06 21.44
CA VAL A 28 -1.39 11.91 20.54
C VAL A 28 -0.19 11.05 20.92
N VAL A 29 0.96 11.66 21.22
CA VAL A 29 2.16 10.93 21.65
C VAL A 29 1.90 10.19 22.96
N ASP A 30 1.22 10.83 23.90
CA ASP A 30 0.90 10.22 25.20
C ASP A 30 -0.10 9.07 25.05
N SER A 31 -1.15 9.26 24.26
CA SER A 31 -2.07 8.17 23.89
C SER A 31 -1.32 6.97 23.28
N MET A 32 -0.34 7.23 22.41
CA MET A 32 0.46 6.17 21.81
C MET A 32 1.37 5.45 22.81
N LYS A 33 1.89 6.14 23.83
CA LYS A 33 2.67 5.51 24.91
C LYS A 33 1.80 4.56 25.72
N GLU A 34 0.54 4.91 25.97
CA GLU A 34 -0.41 4.06 26.69
C GLU A 34 -0.87 2.85 25.88
N ILE A 35 -1.08 3.03 24.57
CA ILE A 35 -1.56 1.96 23.67
C ILE A 35 -0.44 0.97 23.29
N ALA A 36 0.80 1.43 23.17
CA ALA A 36 1.94 0.59 22.77
C ALA A 36 2.07 -0.71 23.59
N PRO A 37 2.12 -0.68 24.94
CA PRO A 37 2.25 -1.90 25.74
C PRO A 37 1.02 -2.80 25.62
N GLN A 38 -0.19 -2.24 25.51
CA GLN A 38 -1.43 -3.01 25.34
C GLN A 38 -1.44 -3.79 24.01
N ARG A 39 -0.74 -3.29 22.99
CA ARG A 39 -0.56 -3.95 21.70
C ARG A 39 0.73 -4.78 21.61
N GLY A 40 1.45 -4.98 22.71
CA GLY A 40 2.67 -5.78 22.76
C GLY A 40 3.90 -5.10 22.13
N PHE A 41 3.88 -3.79 21.92
CA PHE A 41 5.05 -3.04 21.45
C PHE A 41 5.88 -2.53 22.63
N SER A 42 7.20 -2.56 22.48
CA SER A 42 8.15 -2.04 23.47
C SER A 42 8.13 -0.52 23.64
N GLY A 43 7.49 0.21 22.72
CA GLY A 43 7.33 1.66 22.81
C GLY A 43 6.53 2.27 21.65
N TYR A 44 6.15 3.55 21.82
CA TYR A 44 5.30 4.26 20.87
C TYR A 44 5.92 4.40 19.47
N GLN A 45 7.25 4.45 19.35
CA GLN A 45 7.93 4.51 18.05
C GLN A 45 7.74 3.22 17.24
N ALA A 46 7.70 2.06 17.89
CA ALA A 46 7.43 0.79 17.22
C ALA A 46 5.96 0.71 16.77
N LEU A 47 5.04 1.18 17.62
CA LEU A 47 3.62 1.31 17.27
C LEU A 47 3.42 2.25 16.07
N LEU A 48 4.08 3.42 16.05
CA LEU A 48 4.01 4.38 14.95
C LEU A 48 4.42 3.73 13.62
N LYS A 49 5.58 3.07 13.59
CA LYS A 49 6.09 2.39 12.41
C LYS A 49 5.11 1.32 11.91
N SER A 50 4.47 0.60 12.84
CA SER A 50 3.47 -0.41 12.52
C SER A 50 2.23 0.20 11.86
N TYR A 51 1.67 1.27 12.45
CA TYR A 51 0.51 1.97 11.91
C TYR A 51 0.77 2.57 10.53
N THR A 52 1.90 3.26 10.36
CA THR A 52 2.28 3.81 9.06
C THR A 52 2.46 2.70 8.03
N GLY A 53 3.11 1.60 8.40
CA GLY A 53 3.33 0.47 7.50
C GLY A 53 2.04 -0.26 7.12
N GLU A 54 1.11 -0.43 8.06
CA GLU A 54 -0.19 -1.05 7.80
C GLU A 54 -1.07 -0.16 6.91
N GLY A 55 -1.20 1.12 7.26
CA GLY A 55 -1.95 2.08 6.46
C GLY A 55 -1.42 2.16 5.03
N LEU A 56 -0.10 2.28 4.87
CA LEU A 56 0.52 2.33 3.55
C LEU A 56 0.32 1.03 2.78
N ARG A 57 0.43 -0.16 3.41
CA ARG A 57 0.15 -1.43 2.72
C ARG A 57 -1.30 -1.54 2.27
N ARG A 58 -2.23 -1.05 3.08
CA ARG A 58 -3.66 -1.03 2.75
C ARG A 58 -3.91 -0.13 1.54
N ASP A 59 -3.36 1.08 1.56
CA ASP A 59 -3.49 2.03 0.46
C ASP A 59 -2.80 1.48 -0.79
N GLU A 60 -1.58 0.97 -0.67
CA GLU A 60 -0.88 0.33 -1.78
C GLU A 60 -1.69 -0.83 -2.34
N ALA A 61 -2.31 -1.69 -1.54
CA ALA A 61 -3.18 -2.74 -2.04
C ALA A 61 -4.41 -2.18 -2.75
N GLN A 62 -5.00 -1.10 -2.22
CA GLN A 62 -6.15 -0.44 -2.79
C GLN A 62 -5.79 0.21 -4.15
N PHE A 63 -4.65 0.90 -4.24
CA PHE A 63 -4.21 1.71 -5.39
C PHE A 63 -3.22 1.00 -6.32
N ALA A 64 -2.74 -0.21 -5.99
CA ALA A 64 -1.85 -1.00 -6.86
C ALA A 64 -2.53 -1.36 -8.19
N PHE A 65 -3.85 -1.52 -8.16
CA PHE A 65 -4.67 -1.55 -9.35
C PHE A 65 -5.05 -0.09 -9.63
N GLY A 66 -4.37 0.55 -10.58
CA GLY A 66 -4.66 1.93 -10.99
C GLY A 66 -6.13 2.12 -11.38
N PRO A 67 -6.61 3.36 -11.59
CA PRO A 67 -8.00 3.66 -11.95
C PRO A 67 -8.53 2.75 -13.08
N THR A 68 -7.67 2.47 -14.06
CA THR A 68 -7.92 1.53 -15.16
C THR A 68 -8.20 0.10 -14.71
N ALA A 69 -7.43 -0.44 -13.77
CA ALA A 69 -7.62 -1.80 -13.28
C ALA A 69 -8.89 -1.92 -12.41
N ARG A 70 -9.21 -0.89 -11.62
CA ARG A 70 -10.50 -0.80 -10.91
C ARG A 70 -11.69 -0.70 -11.88
N LEU A 71 -11.53 0.07 -12.97
CA LEU A 71 -12.53 0.17 -14.03
C LEU A 71 -12.75 -1.17 -14.74
N ILE A 72 -11.65 -1.87 -15.09
CA ILE A 72 -11.71 -3.21 -15.69
C ILE A 72 -12.44 -4.18 -14.76
N GLU A 73 -12.14 -4.17 -13.46
CA GLU A 73 -12.83 -5.03 -12.48
C GLU A 73 -14.33 -4.70 -12.36
N ALA A 74 -14.68 -3.42 -12.34
CA ALA A 74 -16.08 -2.97 -12.31
C ALA A 74 -16.85 -3.40 -13.57
N LEU A 75 -16.21 -3.36 -14.74
CA LEU A 75 -16.79 -3.82 -16.00
C LEU A 75 -16.93 -5.35 -16.05
N LYS A 76 -15.94 -6.11 -15.55
CA LYS A 76 -16.04 -7.58 -15.40
C LYS A 76 -17.25 -7.97 -14.54
N LYS A 77 -17.45 -7.29 -13.40
CA LYS A 77 -18.60 -7.53 -12.50
C LYS A 77 -19.95 -7.21 -13.14
N ARG A 78 -19.99 -6.36 -14.17
CA ARG A 78 -21.20 -6.03 -14.95
C ARG A 78 -21.43 -6.98 -16.14
N GLY A 79 -20.63 -8.04 -16.26
CA GLY A 79 -20.78 -9.06 -17.30
C GLY A 79 -20.08 -8.74 -18.62
N VAL A 80 -19.20 -7.73 -18.65
CA VAL A 80 -18.40 -7.46 -19.85
C VAL A 80 -17.42 -8.62 -20.08
N PRO A 81 -17.38 -9.23 -21.28
CA PRO A 81 -16.50 -10.36 -21.57
C PRO A 81 -15.02 -10.01 -21.36
N ALA A 82 -14.27 -10.92 -20.74
CA ALA A 82 -12.85 -10.72 -20.46
C ALA A 82 -12.05 -10.45 -21.74
N ALA A 83 -12.37 -11.12 -22.85
CA ALA A 83 -11.72 -10.93 -24.15
C ALA A 83 -11.82 -9.47 -24.65
N LEU A 84 -12.97 -8.81 -24.47
CA LEU A 84 -13.18 -7.41 -24.88
C LEU A 84 -12.38 -6.45 -23.99
N LEU A 85 -12.30 -6.75 -22.70
CA LEU A 85 -11.55 -5.94 -21.74
C LEU A 85 -10.04 -6.07 -21.95
N ASP A 86 -9.56 -7.26 -22.28
CA ASP A 86 -8.14 -7.51 -22.56
C ASP A 86 -7.73 -6.84 -23.88
N GLU A 87 -8.59 -6.86 -24.91
CA GLU A 87 -8.38 -6.12 -26.15
C GLU A 87 -8.35 -4.60 -25.93
N ALA A 88 -9.30 -4.06 -25.16
CA ALA A 88 -9.37 -2.63 -24.85
C ALA A 88 -8.19 -2.17 -23.96
N ALA A 89 -7.79 -2.97 -22.97
CA ALA A 89 -6.66 -2.68 -22.10
C ALA A 89 -5.32 -2.72 -22.86
N GLY A 90 -5.18 -3.63 -23.83
CA GLY A 90 -4.00 -3.68 -24.71
C GLY A 90 -3.80 -2.39 -25.52
N LYS A 91 -4.90 -1.76 -25.97
CA LYS A 91 -4.85 -0.49 -26.71
C LYS A 91 -4.45 0.73 -25.86
N LEU A 92 -4.66 0.69 -24.54
CA LEU A 92 -4.26 1.78 -23.63
C LEU A 92 -2.73 1.91 -23.47
N VAL A 93 -1.99 0.81 -23.65
CA VAL A 93 -0.51 0.82 -23.58
C VAL A 93 0.10 1.44 -24.84
N THR A 94 -0.61 1.37 -25.98
CA THR A 94 -0.10 1.82 -27.28
C THR A 94 -0.29 3.33 -27.52
N ILE A 95 -1.17 4.01 -26.77
CA ILE A 95 -1.48 5.45 -26.95
C ILE A 95 -0.48 6.36 -26.19
N SER A 96 0.46 5.78 -25.44
CA SER A 96 1.46 6.49 -24.64
C SER A 96 2.82 6.71 -25.35
N ALA A 97 2.86 6.66 -26.69
CA ALA A 97 4.09 6.89 -27.48
C ALA A 97 4.07 8.23 -28.20
#